data_AF-A0A536Z211-F1
#
_entry.id   AF-A0A536Z211-F1
#
_cell.length_a   1.000
_cell.length_b   1.000
_cell.length_c   1.000
_cell.angle_alpha   90.00
_cell.angle_beta   90.00
_cell.angle_gamma   90.00
#
_symmetry.space_group_name_H-M   'P 1'
#
loop_
_entity.id
_entity.type
_entity.pdbx_description
1 polymer ?
#
loop_
_entity_poly.entity_id
_entity_poly.type
_entity_poly.pdbx_seq_one_letter_code
_entity_poly.pdbx_strand_id
1 'polypeptide(L)'
;VLKWIVERCQGRGNAVETPIGKVPDFQDLDWKGLESFGSEKFKRLSSVDGGEWKRELKLQDELLRLLGSRLPRELAARRETLGRSLG
;
A
#
# COMPACT_ATOMS: atom_id res chain seq x y z
N VAL A 1 7.33 -5.38 -11.04
CA VAL A 1 6.63 -4.21 -10.42
C VAL A 1 6.46 -3.05 -11.38
N LEU A 2 7.53 -2.44 -11.94
CA LEU A 2 7.37 -1.27 -12.83
C LEU A 2 6.48 -1.52 -14.05
N LYS A 3 6.62 -2.70 -14.68
CA LYS A 3 5.71 -3.14 -15.76
C LYS A 3 4.24 -3.06 -15.35
N TRP A 4 3.90 -3.64 -14.19
CA TRP A 4 2.54 -3.60 -13.62
C TRP A 4 2.08 -2.16 -13.35
N ILE A 5 2.95 -1.28 -12.82
CA ILE A 5 2.60 0.14 -12.61
C ILE A 5 2.21 0.81 -13.94
N VAL A 6 2.99 0.58 -15.01
CA VAL A 6 2.70 1.15 -16.34
C VAL A 6 1.39 0.59 -16.90
N GLU A 7 1.16 -0.72 -16.78
CA GLU A 7 -0.09 -1.37 -17.22
C GLU A 7 -1.31 -0.83 -16.45
N ARG A 8 -1.18 -0.57 -15.14
CA ARG A 8 -2.20 0.08 -14.31
C ARG A 8 -2.50 1.50 -14.79
N CYS A 9 -1.48 2.30 -15.09
CA CYS A 9 -1.65 3.65 -15.64
C CYS A 9 -2.35 3.66 -17.01
N GLN A 10 -2.21 2.58 -17.78
CA GLN A 10 -2.86 2.41 -19.08
C GLN A 10 -4.25 1.76 -18.98
N GLY A 11 -4.75 1.47 -17.77
CA GLY A 11 -6.05 0.84 -17.56
C GLY A 11 -6.11 -0.65 -17.91
N ARG A 12 -4.95 -1.30 -18.09
CA ARG A 12 -4.83 -2.72 -18.48
C ARG A 12 -4.34 -3.63 -17.36
N GLY A 13 -3.77 -3.06 -16.29
CA GLY A 13 -3.29 -3.82 -15.13
C GLY A 13 -4.41 -4.17 -14.15
N ASN A 14 -4.40 -5.39 -13.63
CA ASN A 14 -5.27 -5.82 -12.54
C ASN A 14 -4.71 -5.38 -11.18
N ALA A 15 -5.58 -5.30 -10.18
CA ALA A 15 -5.17 -5.07 -8.80
C ALA A 15 -6.28 -5.52 -7.84
N VAL A 16 -5.87 -5.92 -6.64
CA VAL A 16 -6.75 -6.20 -5.51
C VAL A 16 -6.89 -4.95 -4.67
N GLU A 17 -8.12 -4.61 -4.28
CA GLU A 17 -8.38 -3.51 -3.36
C GLU A 17 -8.04 -3.93 -1.93
N THR A 18 -7.27 -3.10 -1.23
CA THR A 18 -6.91 -3.29 0.18
C THR A 18 -7.17 -2.01 0.96
N PRO A 19 -7.19 -2.03 2.30
CA PRO A 19 -7.30 -0.82 3.12
C PRO A 19 -6.28 0.28 2.80
N ILE A 20 -5.10 -0.10 2.28
CA ILE A 20 -4.01 0.83 1.95
C ILE A 20 -3.98 1.22 0.47
N GLY A 21 -4.96 0.75 -0.32
CA GLY A 21 -5.11 1.02 -1.74
C GLY A 21 -5.00 -0.24 -2.60
N LYS A 22 -4.70 -0.04 -3.88
CA LYS A 22 -4.64 -1.11 -4.88
C LYS A 22 -3.27 -1.77 -4.92
N VAL A 23 -3.22 -3.07 -4.68
CA VAL A 23 -1.99 -3.89 -4.71
C VAL A 23 -2.09 -4.97 -5.79
N PRO A 24 -0.99 -5.42 -6.39
CA PRO A 24 -1.03 -6.55 -7.33
C PRO A 24 -1.30 -7.87 -6.58
N ASP A 25 -1.98 -8.80 -7.23
CA ASP A 25 -1.89 -10.22 -6.89
C ASP A 25 -0.62 -10.85 -7.50
N PHE A 26 -0.25 -12.05 -7.08
CA PHE A 26 0.95 -12.75 -7.58
C PHE A 26 0.91 -12.87 -9.11
N GLN A 27 -0.23 -13.22 -9.67
CA GLN A 27 -0.44 -13.39 -11.11
C GLN A 27 -0.36 -12.07 -11.91
N ASP A 28 -0.45 -10.92 -11.26
CA ASP A 28 -0.40 -9.60 -11.92
C ASP A 28 1.04 -9.15 -12.19
N LEU A 29 2.04 -9.89 -11.69
CA LEU A 29 3.45 -9.59 -11.85
C LEU A 29 4.13 -10.56 -12.82
N ASP A 30 5.15 -10.05 -13.50
CA ASP A 30 6.01 -10.84 -14.39
C ASP A 30 7.15 -11.46 -13.59
N TRP A 31 7.20 -12.79 -13.57
CA TRP A 31 8.17 -13.59 -12.81
C TRP A 31 9.26 -14.21 -13.68
N LYS A 32 9.35 -13.85 -14.97
CA LYS A 32 10.38 -14.37 -15.87
C LYS A 32 11.79 -14.10 -15.30
N GLY A 33 12.56 -15.15 -15.08
CA GLY A 33 13.89 -15.10 -14.46
C GLY A 33 13.90 -15.12 -12.92
N LEU A 34 12.74 -15.29 -12.29
CA LEU A 34 12.54 -15.39 -10.83
C LEU A 34 11.62 -16.57 -10.47
N GLU A 35 11.71 -17.68 -11.20
CA GLU A 35 10.82 -18.84 -11.07
C GLU A 35 10.87 -19.51 -9.68
N SER A 36 11.98 -19.33 -8.94
CA SER A 36 12.12 -19.80 -7.57
C SER A 36 11.34 -18.95 -6.54
N PHE A 37 10.82 -17.79 -6.95
CA PHE A 37 10.03 -16.92 -6.10
C PHE A 37 8.55 -17.34 -6.12
N GLY A 38 8.14 -18.09 -5.09
CA GLY A 38 6.79 -18.64 -5.02
C GLY A 38 5.70 -17.65 -4.55
N SER A 39 4.46 -17.97 -4.91
CA SER A 39 3.25 -17.23 -4.53
C SER A 39 3.06 -17.11 -3.02
N GLU A 40 3.40 -18.14 -2.25
CA GLU A 40 3.36 -18.12 -0.78
C GLU A 40 4.30 -17.06 -0.18
N LYS A 41 5.50 -16.91 -0.76
CA LYS A 41 6.44 -15.88 -0.32
C LYS A 41 5.92 -14.50 -0.67
N PHE A 42 5.37 -14.32 -1.88
CA PHE A 42 4.73 -13.09 -2.29
C PHE A 42 3.58 -12.70 -1.35
N LYS A 43 2.66 -13.63 -1.06
CA LYS A 43 1.49 -13.40 -0.21
C LYS A 43 1.87 -12.94 1.19
N ARG A 44 2.96 -13.47 1.75
CA ARG A 44 3.52 -12.99 3.03
C ARG A 44 4.12 -11.59 2.91
N LEU A 45 4.83 -11.30 1.82
CA LEU A 45 5.44 -9.99 1.60
C LEU A 45 4.41 -8.89 1.32
N SER A 46 3.30 -9.24 0.68
CA SER A 46 2.22 -8.32 0.33
C SER A 46 1.09 -8.27 1.36
N SER A 47 1.24 -8.95 2.51
CA SER A 47 0.20 -8.99 3.53
C SER A 47 0.06 -7.63 4.24
N VAL A 48 -1.18 -7.23 4.50
CA VAL A 48 -1.49 -6.01 5.26
C VAL A 48 -1.85 -6.43 6.69
N ASP A 49 -0.90 -6.33 7.61
CA ASP A 49 -1.12 -6.65 9.03
C ASP A 49 -1.70 -5.45 9.80
N GLY A 50 -2.89 -5.60 10.37
CA GLY A 50 -3.57 -4.51 11.08
C GLY A 50 -2.81 -4.02 12.32
N GLY A 51 -2.06 -4.89 13.00
CA GLY A 51 -1.27 -4.52 14.18
C GLY A 51 -0.05 -3.67 13.82
N GLU A 52 0.66 -4.05 12.76
CA GLU A 52 1.76 -3.27 12.18
C GLU A 52 1.27 -1.92 11.66
N TRP A 53 0.17 -1.91 10.91
CA TRP A 53 -0.40 -0.67 10.41
C TRP A 53 -0.88 0.26 11.52
N LYS A 54 -1.43 -0.26 12.63
CA LYS A 54 -1.76 0.58 13.81
C LYS A 54 -0.52 1.25 14.42
N ARG A 55 0.65 0.59 14.39
CA ARG A 55 1.92 1.20 14.82
C ARG A 55 2.39 2.25 13.82
N GLU A 56 2.34 1.93 12.53
CA GLU A 56 2.71 2.85 11.45
C GLU A 56 1.85 4.14 11.46
N LEU A 57 0.55 4.01 11.70
CA LEU A 57 -0.36 5.15 11.82
C LEU A 57 0.07 6.13 12.94
N LYS A 58 0.59 5.62 14.07
CA LYS A 58 1.15 6.48 15.15
C LYS A 58 2.43 7.19 14.70
N LEU A 59 3.32 6.49 13.99
CA LEU A 59 4.54 7.08 13.44
C LEU A 59 4.22 8.18 12.42
N GLN A 60 3.20 7.99 11.60
CA GLN A 60 2.70 9.02 10.70
C GLN A 60 2.16 10.23 11.47
N ASP A 61 1.43 10.03 12.57
CA ASP A 61 0.95 11.15 13.40
C ASP A 61 2.11 11.95 14.01
N GLU A 62 3.17 11.26 14.43
CA GLU A 62 4.39 11.90 14.91
C GLU A 62 5.09 12.71 13.81
N LEU A 63 5.25 12.13 12.62
CA LEU A 63 5.85 12.80 11.46
C LEU A 63 5.05 14.04 11.04
N LEU A 64 3.72 13.92 10.92
CA LEU A 64 2.85 15.00 10.48
C LEU A 64 2.77 16.13 11.52
N ARG A 65 2.93 15.82 12.81
CA ARG A 65 2.98 16.84 13.88
C ARG A 65 4.14 17.81 13.69
N LEU A 66 5.26 17.39 13.08
CA LEU A 66 6.41 18.26 12.79
C LEU A 66 6.06 19.43 11.85
N LEU A 67 5.00 19.29 11.05
CA LEU A 67 4.54 20.35 10.14
C LEU A 67 3.74 21.45 10.87
N GLY A 68 3.22 21.16 12.07
CA GLY A 68 2.49 22.12 12.90
C GLY A 68 1.36 22.81 12.13
N SER A 69 1.32 24.14 12.20
CA SER A 69 0.32 24.96 11.49
C SER A 69 0.41 24.92 9.97
N ARG A 70 1.49 24.35 9.39
CA ARG A 70 1.68 24.22 7.94
C ARG A 70 1.16 22.90 7.38
N LEU A 71 0.61 22.02 8.21
CA LEU A 71 0.04 20.76 7.74
C LEU A 71 -1.16 21.02 6.81
N PRO A 72 -1.11 20.60 5.54
CA PRO A 72 -2.26 20.73 4.64
C PRO A 72 -3.45 19.92 5.14
N ARG A 73 -4.66 20.49 5.04
CA ARG A 73 -5.90 19.86 5.53
C ARG A 73 -6.19 18.54 4.83
N GLU A 74 -5.86 18.47 3.54
CA GLU A 74 -6.03 17.29 2.69
C GLU A 74 -5.18 16.12 3.19
N LEU A 75 -3.97 16.39 3.69
CA LEU A 75 -3.08 15.36 4.22
C LEU A 75 -3.59 14.82 5.56
N ALA A 76 -4.11 15.69 6.43
CA ALA A 76 -4.77 15.29 7.67
C ALA A 76 -6.02 14.43 7.38
N ALA A 77 -6.87 14.86 6.45
CA ALA A 77 -8.06 14.11 6.05
C ALA A 77 -7.73 12.74 5.42
N ARG A 78 -6.65 12.66 4.63
CA ARG A 78 -6.18 11.39 4.07
C ARG A 78 -5.71 10.43 5.16
N ARG A 79 -4.98 10.93 6.16
CA ARG A 79 -4.50 10.16 7.31
C ARG A 79 -5.65 9.62 8.16
N GLU A 80 -6.68 10.42 8.41
CA GLU A 80 -7.91 9.98 9.10
C GLU A 80 -8.66 8.91 8.31
N THR A 81 -8.81 9.12 6.99
CA THR A 81 -9.45 8.14 6.09
C THR A 81 -8.70 6.81 6.12
N LEU A 82 -7.37 6.84 6.04
CA LEU A 82 -6.54 5.62 6.12
C LEU A 82 -6.75 4.88 7.44
N GLY A 83 -6.80 5.60 8.57
CA GLY A 83 -7.09 5.01 9.88
C GLY A 83 -8.42 4.28 9.91
N ARG A 84 -9.48 4.88 9.36
CA ARG A 84 -10.82 4.26 9.28
C ARG A 84 -10.83 3.02 8.38
N SER A 85 -10.10 3.04 7.27
CA SER A 85 -10.02 1.88 6.36
C SER A 85 -9.33 0.67 7.00
N LEU A 86 -8.46 0.88 7.99
CA LEU A 86 -7.66 -0.16 8.64
C LEU A 86 -8.27 -0.75 9.92
N GLY A 87 -9.41 -0.23 10.41
CA GLY A 87 -10.12 -0.74 11.60
C GLY A 87 -9.56 -0.24 12.93
#